data_AF-A0A816HNW7-F1
#
_entry.id   AF-A0A816HNW7-F1
#
_cell.length_a   1.000
_cell.length_b   1.000
_cell.length_c   1.000
_cell.angle_alpha   90.00
_cell.angle_beta   90.00
_cell.angle_gamma   90.00
#
_symmetry.space_group_name_H-M   'P 1'
#
loop_
_entity.id
_entity.type
_entity.pdbx_description
1 polymer ?
#
loop_
_entity_poly.entity_id
_entity_poly.type
_entity_poly.pdbx_seq_one_letter_code
_entity_poly.pdbx_strand_id
1 'polypeptide(L)'
;MERILRVADYPNLTEFKLYNVNNYIISQYFTNFSHVTDLMVHDIKPFEHEFFLRIARFFPFLKILSVINFESQLMMNDYWNINNNSLYSIVEYSNLISLDLQSSYIDYIDQFLNHKRTHLPRLTKLAVNYDGLQMVTANFTRISTLRNCAQVKELLFERVLVHTKHFYNYFPLL
;
A
#
# COMPACT_ATOMS: atom_id res chain seq x y z
N MET A 1 -4.61 2.41 -25.89
CA MET A 1 -5.20 3.76 -25.98
C MET A 1 -5.29 4.31 -24.57
N GLU A 2 -4.27 5.06 -24.14
CA GLU A 2 -4.17 5.56 -22.76
C GLU A 2 -5.12 6.77 -22.59
N ARG A 3 -6.13 6.64 -21.73
CA ARG A 3 -7.01 7.75 -21.35
C ARG A 3 -6.36 8.48 -20.18
N ILE A 4 -5.80 9.66 -20.46
CA ILE A 4 -5.31 10.59 -19.44
C ILE A 4 -6.53 11.24 -18.79
N LEU A 5 -6.85 10.84 -17.56
CA LEU A 5 -7.91 11.47 -16.76
C LEU A 5 -7.34 12.73 -16.09
N ARG A 6 -7.87 13.91 -16.43
CA ARG A 6 -7.58 15.16 -15.70
C ARG A 6 -8.61 15.35 -14.60
N VAL A 7 -8.16 15.64 -13.37
CA VAL A 7 -9.03 15.87 -12.19
C VAL A 7 -9.99 17.04 -12.40
N ALA A 8 -9.55 18.06 -13.14
CA ALA A 8 -10.36 19.25 -13.44
C ALA A 8 -11.67 18.92 -14.16
N ASP A 9 -11.76 17.75 -14.79
CA ASP A 9 -12.95 17.32 -15.54
C ASP A 9 -14.00 16.65 -14.63
N TYR A 10 -13.67 16.30 -13.38
CA TYR A 10 -14.55 15.51 -12.49
C TYR A 10 -14.43 15.91 -11.00
N PRO A 11 -14.98 17.08 -10.59
CA PRO A 11 -14.83 17.62 -9.23
C PRO A 11 -15.48 16.77 -8.10
N ASN A 12 -16.36 15.83 -8.44
CA ASN A 12 -17.06 14.96 -7.48
C ASN A 12 -16.52 13.52 -7.48
N LEU A 13 -15.39 13.26 -8.14
CA LEU A 13 -14.85 11.92 -8.24
C LEU A 13 -14.16 11.52 -6.93
N THR A 14 -14.80 10.64 -6.16
CA THR A 14 -14.28 10.10 -4.90
C THR A 14 -13.50 8.80 -5.09
N GLU A 15 -13.83 8.05 -6.15
CA GLU A 15 -13.21 6.78 -6.52
C GLU A 15 -12.35 6.93 -7.77
N PHE A 16 -11.11 6.44 -7.70
CA PHE A 16 -10.19 6.45 -8.83
C PHE A 16 -9.59 5.06 -9.04
N LYS A 17 -9.53 4.62 -10.29
CA LYS A 17 -8.92 3.34 -10.66
C LYS A 17 -7.82 3.56 -11.67
N LEU A 18 -6.64 3.08 -11.33
CA LEU A 18 -5.44 3.16 -12.16
C LEU A 18 -5.11 1.77 -12.71
N TYR A 19 -5.05 1.67 -14.03
CA TYR A 19 -4.73 0.44 -14.76
C TYR A 19 -3.56 0.66 -15.69
N ASN A 20 -2.61 -0.27 -15.74
CA ASN A 20 -1.44 -0.24 -16.63
C ASN A 20 -0.67 1.09 -16.52
N VAL A 21 -0.32 1.47 -15.30
CA VAL A 21 0.35 2.73 -15.00
C VAL A 21 1.80 2.63 -15.42
N ASN A 22 2.12 3.12 -16.61
CA ASN A 22 3.50 3.46 -16.92
C ASN A 22 3.97 4.52 -15.89
N ASN A 23 5.00 4.18 -15.09
CA ASN A 23 5.58 5.04 -14.02
C ASN A 23 5.90 6.49 -14.46
N TYR A 24 5.96 6.74 -15.77
CA TYR A 24 6.19 8.06 -16.36
C TYR A 24 4.98 9.00 -16.37
N ILE A 25 3.74 8.49 -16.33
CA ILE A 25 2.54 9.32 -16.50
C ILE A 25 2.21 10.11 -15.23
N ILE A 26 2.67 9.65 -14.07
CA ILE A 26 2.35 10.29 -12.79
C ILE A 26 3.05 11.64 -12.60
N SER A 27 4.27 11.82 -13.12
CA SER A 27 5.06 13.02 -12.79
C SER A 27 4.72 14.26 -13.63
N GLN A 28 4.19 14.11 -14.85
CA GLN A 28 3.96 15.24 -15.76
C GLN A 28 2.53 15.80 -15.74
N TYR A 29 1.55 15.07 -15.18
CA TYR A 29 0.13 15.42 -15.36
C TYR A 29 -0.74 15.31 -14.10
N PHE A 30 -0.21 14.85 -12.96
CA PHE A 30 -1.02 14.73 -11.75
C PHE A 30 -1.12 16.07 -11.03
N THR A 31 -2.34 16.60 -11.05
CA THR A 31 -2.81 17.65 -10.14
C THR A 31 -3.08 17.03 -8.75
N ASN A 32 -3.29 17.85 -7.72
CA ASN A 32 -3.69 17.34 -6.41
C ASN A 32 -5.08 16.68 -6.50
N PHE A 33 -5.22 15.41 -6.13
CA PHE A 33 -6.48 14.64 -6.11
C PHE A 33 -7.12 14.69 -4.71
N SER A 34 -7.29 15.89 -4.15
CA SER A 34 -7.79 16.05 -2.78
C SER A 34 -9.22 15.54 -2.55
N HIS A 35 -9.99 15.31 -3.61
CA HIS A 35 -11.36 14.77 -3.51
C HIS A 35 -11.41 13.25 -3.56
N VAL A 36 -10.34 12.58 -4.00
CA VAL A 36 -10.30 11.13 -4.09
C VAL A 36 -9.97 10.56 -2.71
N THR A 37 -10.90 9.76 -2.20
CA THR A 37 -10.76 9.05 -0.92
C THR A 37 -10.54 7.56 -1.14
N ASP A 38 -10.79 7.04 -2.33
CA ASP A 38 -10.81 5.63 -2.64
C ASP A 38 -9.99 5.39 -3.91
N LEU A 39 -8.89 4.64 -3.78
CA LEU A 39 -7.96 4.36 -4.87
C LEU A 39 -7.74 2.86 -5.02
N MET A 40 -7.92 2.36 -6.24
CA MET A 40 -7.48 1.03 -6.64
C MET A 40 -6.39 1.15 -7.70
N VAL A 41 -5.27 0.48 -7.48
CA VAL A 41 -4.15 0.41 -8.42
C VAL A 41 -3.94 -1.04 -8.85
N HIS A 42 -3.88 -1.25 -10.16
CA HIS A 42 -3.66 -2.56 -10.75
C HIS A 42 -2.71 -2.46 -11.95
N ASP A 43 -1.65 -3.26 -11.92
CA ASP A 43 -0.71 -3.34 -13.03
C ASP A 43 -0.12 -4.74 -13.15
N ILE A 44 0.30 -5.07 -14.37
CA ILE A 44 1.08 -6.26 -14.70
C ILE A 44 2.58 -6.05 -14.43
N LYS A 45 3.03 -4.79 -14.33
CA LYS A 45 4.43 -4.45 -13.99
C LYS A 45 4.55 -4.15 -12.49
N PRO A 46 5.66 -4.49 -11.83
CA PRO A 46 5.87 -4.16 -10.42
C PRO A 46 5.75 -2.65 -10.14
N PHE A 47 5.15 -2.29 -9.00
CA PHE A 47 5.18 -0.91 -8.51
C PHE A 47 6.44 -0.67 -7.66
N GLU A 48 7.18 0.39 -7.97
CA GLU A 48 8.36 0.82 -7.20
C GLU A 48 7.95 1.50 -5.88
N HIS A 49 8.87 1.65 -4.93
CA HIS A 49 8.60 2.39 -3.68
C HIS A 49 8.17 3.85 -3.97
N GLU A 50 8.82 4.46 -4.96
CA GLU A 50 8.57 5.81 -5.45
C GLU A 50 7.14 6.01 -5.96
N PHE A 51 6.51 4.95 -6.47
CA PHE A 51 5.11 4.99 -6.89
C PHE A 51 4.21 5.29 -5.70
N PHE A 52 4.43 4.63 -4.57
CA PHE A 52 3.65 4.83 -3.35
C PHE A 52 3.95 6.17 -2.66
N LEU A 53 5.17 6.69 -2.77
CA LEU A 53 5.48 8.07 -2.37
C LEU A 53 4.64 9.08 -3.16
N ARG A 54 4.48 8.85 -4.46
CA ARG A 54 3.64 9.71 -5.32
C ARG A 54 2.17 9.59 -4.95
N ILE A 55 1.66 8.39 -4.66
CA ILE A 55 0.27 8.23 -4.20
C ILE A 55 0.04 9.06 -2.94
N ALA A 56 0.88 8.92 -1.91
CA ALA A 56 0.72 9.68 -0.67
C ALA A 56 0.73 11.20 -0.91
N ARG A 57 1.53 11.67 -1.86
CA ARG A 57 1.60 13.09 -2.24
C ARG A 57 0.37 13.59 -3.01
N PHE A 58 -0.12 12.81 -3.98
CA PHE A 58 -1.20 13.24 -4.87
C PHE A 58 -2.59 12.97 -4.30
N PHE A 59 -2.73 12.05 -3.35
CA PHE A 59 -3.98 11.64 -2.73
C PHE A 59 -3.94 11.89 -1.21
N PRO A 60 -3.82 13.15 -0.75
CA PRO A 60 -3.57 13.46 0.66
C PRO A 60 -4.71 13.03 1.62
N PHE A 61 -5.92 12.86 1.09
CA PHE A 61 -7.11 12.46 1.86
C PHE A 61 -7.53 11.01 1.61
N LEU A 62 -6.63 10.19 1.04
CA LEU A 62 -6.91 8.79 0.75
C LEU A 62 -7.29 8.02 2.01
N LYS A 63 -8.45 7.37 1.97
CA LYS A 63 -9.03 6.56 3.05
C LYS A 63 -8.97 5.07 2.74
N ILE A 64 -9.16 4.69 1.48
CA ILE A 64 -9.18 3.30 1.03
C ILE A 64 -8.16 3.12 -0.09
N LEU A 65 -7.28 2.15 0.06
CA LEU A 65 -6.29 1.78 -0.95
C LEU A 65 -6.37 0.28 -1.20
N SER A 66 -6.57 -0.11 -2.46
CA SER A 66 -6.44 -1.49 -2.93
C SER A 66 -5.29 -1.57 -3.92
N VAL A 67 -4.34 -2.46 -3.64
CA VAL A 67 -3.18 -2.72 -4.50
C VAL A 67 -3.31 -4.13 -5.05
N ILE A 68 -3.29 -4.23 -6.37
CA ILE A 68 -3.36 -5.49 -7.09
C ILE A 68 -2.13 -5.57 -7.96
N ASN A 69 -1.19 -6.42 -7.58
CA ASN A 69 0.04 -6.64 -8.34
C ASN A 69 0.68 -7.96 -7.92
N PHE A 70 0.73 -8.91 -8.84
CA PHE A 70 1.23 -10.26 -8.56
C PHE A 70 2.74 -10.39 -8.77
N GLU A 71 3.42 -9.33 -9.23
CA GLU A 71 4.84 -9.34 -9.55
C GLU A 71 5.68 -8.70 -8.44
N SER A 72 6.87 -9.28 -8.20
CA SER A 72 7.77 -8.80 -7.15
C SER A 72 8.45 -7.48 -7.52
N GLN A 73 8.51 -6.56 -6.56
CA GLN A 73 9.34 -5.36 -6.53
C GLN A 73 10.84 -5.66 -6.63
N LEU A 74 11.30 -6.85 -6.20
CA LEU A 74 12.73 -7.19 -6.10
C LEU A 74 13.45 -7.25 -7.44
N MET A 75 12.74 -7.45 -8.56
CA MET A 75 13.39 -7.42 -9.89
C MET A 75 13.92 -6.03 -10.28
N MET A 76 13.57 -4.96 -9.56
CA MET A 76 14.06 -3.59 -9.85
C MET A 76 15.22 -3.14 -8.95
N ASN A 77 15.42 -3.75 -7.77
CA ASN A 77 16.48 -3.30 -6.85
C ASN A 77 17.91 -3.59 -7.34
N ASP A 78 18.09 -4.57 -8.22
CA ASP A 78 19.40 -4.86 -8.81
C ASP A 78 19.83 -3.82 -9.87
N TYR A 79 18.92 -2.96 -10.33
CA TYR A 79 19.19 -1.99 -11.41
C TYR A 79 19.45 -0.54 -10.94
N TRP A 80 19.04 -0.15 -9.72
CA TRP A 80 19.00 1.26 -9.32
C TRP A 80 19.90 1.64 -8.13
N ASN A 81 20.91 0.85 -7.84
CA ASN A 81 21.87 1.09 -6.75
C ASN A 81 22.89 2.23 -7.02
N ILE A 82 22.58 3.16 -7.95
CA ILE A 82 23.56 4.16 -8.43
C ILE A 82 22.96 5.58 -8.51
N ASN A 83 22.12 6.06 -7.58
CA ASN A 83 22.13 7.47 -7.15
C ASN A 83 21.01 7.87 -6.18
N ASN A 84 21.43 8.55 -5.09
CA ASN A 84 20.77 9.66 -4.40
C ASN A 84 19.53 9.41 -3.51
N ASN A 85 19.77 9.42 -2.18
CA ASN A 85 19.00 10.00 -1.05
C ASN A 85 17.47 9.84 -0.92
N SER A 86 16.75 9.30 -1.89
CA SER A 86 15.28 9.18 -1.90
C SER A 86 14.76 7.84 -1.35
N LEU A 87 15.61 6.80 -1.35
CA LEU A 87 15.36 5.45 -0.83
C LEU A 87 15.05 5.38 0.69
N TYR A 88 15.16 6.50 1.42
CA TYR A 88 14.95 6.54 2.86
C TYR A 88 13.70 7.34 3.28
N SER A 89 12.91 7.83 2.34
CA SER A 89 11.68 8.54 2.71
C SER A 89 10.59 7.55 3.11
N ILE A 90 10.22 7.62 4.39
CA ILE A 90 9.06 6.91 4.94
C ILE A 90 7.81 7.53 4.30
N VAL A 91 6.99 6.69 3.67
CA VAL A 91 5.70 7.11 3.11
C VAL A 91 4.70 7.23 4.25
N GLU A 92 3.97 8.34 4.36
CA GLU A 92 2.89 8.45 5.36
C GLU A 92 1.53 8.54 4.67
N TYR A 93 0.60 7.70 5.10
CA TYR A 93 -0.81 7.78 4.72
C TYR A 93 -1.66 8.15 5.93
N SER A 94 -1.68 9.43 6.30
CA SER A 94 -2.28 9.91 7.55
C SER A 94 -3.80 9.66 7.65
N ASN A 95 -4.48 9.47 6.52
CA ASN A 95 -5.94 9.29 6.45
C ASN A 95 -6.38 7.87 6.06
N LEU A 96 -5.44 6.96 5.76
CA LEU A 96 -5.78 5.62 5.27
C LEU A 96 -6.35 4.78 6.42
N ILE A 97 -7.59 4.34 6.24
CA ILE A 97 -8.34 3.51 7.20
C ILE A 97 -8.48 2.06 6.75
N SER A 98 -8.48 1.81 5.43
CA SER A 98 -8.64 0.49 4.84
C SER A 98 -7.57 0.24 3.79
N LEU A 99 -6.86 -0.88 3.94
CA LEU A 99 -5.84 -1.33 3.01
C LEU A 99 -6.15 -2.76 2.54
N ASP A 100 -6.15 -2.96 1.23
CA ASP A 100 -6.35 -4.27 0.61
C ASP A 100 -5.12 -4.66 -0.23
N LEU A 101 -4.52 -5.78 0.19
CA LEU A 101 -3.33 -6.40 -0.38
C LEU A 101 -3.56 -7.90 -0.63
N GLN A 102 -4.81 -8.38 -0.69
CA GLN A 102 -5.09 -9.82 -0.88
C GLN A 102 -4.52 -10.35 -2.20
N SER A 103 -4.59 -9.52 -3.24
CA SER A 103 -4.07 -9.80 -4.58
C SER A 103 -2.74 -9.09 -4.86
N SER A 104 -1.87 -9.00 -3.84
CA SER A 104 -0.54 -8.39 -3.94
C SER A 104 0.56 -9.39 -3.61
N TYR A 105 1.70 -9.24 -4.28
CA TYR A 105 2.93 -9.94 -3.91
C TYR A 105 3.41 -9.54 -2.51
N ILE A 106 4.24 -10.40 -1.89
CA ILE A 106 4.60 -10.30 -0.48
C ILE A 106 5.41 -9.04 -0.12
N ASP A 107 6.17 -8.50 -1.06
CA ASP A 107 6.97 -7.29 -0.86
C ASP A 107 6.12 -6.04 -0.68
N TYR A 108 4.96 -5.93 -1.34
CA TYR A 108 3.99 -4.86 -1.05
C TYR A 108 3.47 -4.97 0.39
N ILE A 109 3.23 -6.19 0.89
CA ILE A 109 2.85 -6.42 2.30
C ILE A 109 3.96 -5.91 3.23
N ASP A 110 5.23 -6.23 2.95
CA ASP A 110 6.34 -5.70 3.72
C ASP A 110 6.43 -4.17 3.63
N GLN A 111 6.30 -3.59 2.44
CA GLN A 111 6.37 -2.16 2.24
C GLN A 111 5.34 -1.40 3.08
N PHE A 112 4.09 -1.85 3.10
CA PHE A 112 3.03 -1.17 3.84
C PHE A 112 3.05 -1.47 5.34
N LEU A 113 3.30 -2.72 5.74
CA LEU A 113 3.24 -3.07 7.16
C LEU A 113 4.51 -2.69 7.92
N ASN A 114 5.66 -2.61 7.27
CA ASN A 114 6.92 -2.20 7.90
C ASN A 114 6.91 -0.69 8.18
N HIS A 115 6.85 -0.31 9.46
CA HIS A 115 6.83 1.10 9.86
C HIS A 115 8.10 1.87 9.50
N LYS A 116 9.19 1.19 9.14
CA LYS A 116 10.40 1.84 8.62
C LYS A 116 10.27 2.27 7.15
N ARG A 117 9.21 1.86 6.46
CA ARG A 117 8.92 2.17 5.05
C ARG A 117 7.64 2.98 4.89
N THR A 118 6.60 2.61 5.65
CA THR A 118 5.29 3.27 5.58
C THR A 118 4.70 3.50 6.96
N HIS A 119 4.14 4.67 7.22
CA HIS A 119 3.37 4.97 8.44
C HIS A 119 1.87 4.96 8.13
N LEU A 120 1.12 4.13 8.87
CA LEU A 120 -0.32 3.94 8.70
C LEU A 120 -1.07 4.22 10.02
N PRO A 121 -1.07 5.46 10.53
CA PRO A 121 -1.53 5.77 11.89
C PRO A 121 -3.03 5.54 12.13
N ARG A 122 -3.83 5.42 11.07
CA ARG A 122 -5.30 5.26 11.15
C ARG A 122 -5.80 3.95 10.54
N LEU A 123 -4.92 3.00 10.24
CA LEU A 123 -5.32 1.73 9.64
C LEU A 123 -6.20 0.95 10.62
N THR A 124 -7.45 0.69 10.24
CA THR A 124 -8.41 -0.07 11.04
C THR A 124 -8.89 -1.34 10.35
N LYS A 125 -8.80 -1.41 9.03
CA LYS A 125 -9.18 -2.56 8.22
C LYS A 125 -8.02 -2.98 7.33
N LEU A 126 -7.63 -4.25 7.39
CA LEU A 126 -6.58 -4.82 6.56
C LEU A 126 -7.08 -6.11 5.91
N ALA A 127 -7.12 -6.12 4.59
CA ALA A 127 -7.33 -7.32 3.79
C ALA A 127 -5.97 -7.78 3.25
N VAL A 128 -5.56 -9.01 3.56
CA VAL A 128 -4.23 -9.52 3.20
C VAL A 128 -4.23 -11.04 3.11
N ASN A 129 -3.33 -11.60 2.32
CA ASN A 129 -3.07 -13.03 2.34
C ASN A 129 -2.39 -13.43 3.68
N TYR A 130 -2.89 -14.49 4.33
CA TYR A 130 -2.39 -14.90 5.65
C TYR A 130 -0.95 -15.41 5.62
N ASP A 131 -0.57 -16.19 4.61
CA ASP A 131 0.78 -16.74 4.47
C ASP A 131 1.80 -15.60 4.29
N GLY A 132 1.46 -14.62 3.43
CA GLY A 132 2.27 -13.41 3.24
C GLY A 132 2.40 -12.58 4.53
N LEU A 133 1.30 -12.43 5.28
CA LEU A 133 1.32 -11.74 6.57
C LEU A 133 2.21 -12.47 7.59
N GLN A 134 2.11 -13.79 7.70
CA GLN A 134 2.97 -14.59 8.59
C GLN A 134 4.44 -14.42 8.22
N MET A 135 4.78 -14.50 6.94
CA MET A 135 6.15 -14.33 6.46
C MET A 135 6.69 -12.92 6.78
N VAL A 136 5.95 -11.87 6.45
CA VAL A 136 6.38 -10.47 6.69
C VAL A 136 6.52 -10.14 8.17
N THR A 137 5.64 -10.69 9.00
CA THR A 137 5.68 -10.52 10.46
C THR A 137 6.63 -11.48 11.16
N ALA A 138 7.32 -12.37 10.44
CA ALA A 138 8.12 -13.46 10.99
C ALA A 138 7.35 -14.25 12.07
N ASN A 139 6.17 -14.78 11.69
CA ASN A 139 5.23 -15.43 12.60
C ASN A 139 4.81 -14.55 13.78
N PHE A 140 4.54 -13.26 13.51
CA PHE A 140 4.13 -12.27 14.51
C PHE A 140 5.19 -12.03 15.59
N THR A 141 6.46 -11.90 15.20
CA THR A 141 7.59 -11.56 16.11
C THR A 141 8.41 -10.35 15.67
N ARG A 142 8.29 -9.93 14.40
CA ARG A 142 9.00 -8.77 13.84
C ARG A 142 8.42 -7.42 14.27
N ILE A 143 9.03 -6.77 15.27
CA ILE A 143 8.58 -5.49 15.84
C ILE A 143 8.32 -4.40 14.79
N SER A 144 9.06 -4.42 13.66
CA SER A 144 8.90 -3.40 12.63
C SER A 144 7.52 -3.39 11.96
N THR A 145 6.75 -4.47 12.03
CA THR A 145 5.41 -4.53 11.44
C THR A 145 4.29 -4.35 12.46
N LEU A 146 4.61 -4.46 13.75
CA LEU A 146 3.65 -4.39 14.86
C LEU A 146 2.90 -3.05 14.91
N ARG A 147 3.63 -1.93 14.74
CA ARG A 147 3.05 -0.58 14.90
C ARG A 147 1.89 -0.30 13.93
N ASN A 148 2.04 -0.68 12.66
CA ASN A 148 0.97 -0.47 11.66
C ASN A 148 -0.19 -1.46 11.84
N CYS A 149 0.03 -2.60 12.49
CA CYS A 149 -1.00 -3.59 12.76
C CYS A 149 -1.85 -3.26 14.01
N ALA A 150 -1.28 -2.54 14.99
CA ALA A 150 -1.84 -2.40 16.32
C ALA A 150 -3.22 -1.69 16.40
N GLN A 151 -3.61 -0.95 15.37
CA GLN A 151 -4.90 -0.25 15.30
C GLN A 151 -5.96 -0.99 14.46
N VAL A 152 -5.60 -2.13 13.86
CA VAL A 152 -6.50 -2.92 13.03
C VAL A 152 -7.56 -3.60 13.90
N LYS A 153 -8.82 -3.38 13.53
CA LYS A 153 -10.05 -3.90 14.16
C LYS A 153 -10.78 -4.90 13.27
N GLU A 154 -10.41 -4.97 12.00
CA GLU A 154 -10.99 -5.89 11.04
C GLU A 154 -9.87 -6.46 10.17
N LEU A 155 -9.71 -7.79 10.22
CA LEU A 155 -8.83 -8.52 9.31
C LEU A 155 -9.63 -9.38 8.36
N LEU A 156 -9.35 -9.25 7.07
CA LEU A 156 -9.96 -10.03 6.02
C LEU A 156 -8.94 -10.95 5.36
N PHE A 157 -9.21 -12.26 5.41
CA PHE A 157 -8.40 -13.30 4.80
C PHE A 157 -9.24 -14.09 3.80
N GLU A 158 -8.60 -14.62 2.76
CA GLU A 158 -9.25 -15.51 1.79
C GLU A 158 -9.52 -16.91 2.36
N ARG A 159 -8.88 -17.29 3.47
CA ARG A 159 -8.89 -18.66 4.02
C ARG A 159 -9.09 -18.68 5.54
N VAL A 160 -9.52 -19.84 6.04
CA VAL A 160 -9.68 -20.14 7.48
C VAL A 160 -8.32 -20.10 8.19
N LEU A 161 -8.29 -19.53 9.40
CA LEU A 161 -7.06 -19.18 10.11
C LEU A 161 -6.67 -20.21 11.17
N VAL A 162 -5.36 -20.35 11.38
CA VAL A 162 -4.79 -20.94 12.60
C VAL A 162 -3.92 -19.87 13.27
N HIS A 163 -4.40 -19.28 14.36
CA HIS A 163 -3.69 -18.20 15.04
C HIS A 163 -2.48 -18.72 15.82
N THR A 164 -1.31 -18.10 15.64
CA THR A 164 -0.16 -18.35 16.51
C THR A 164 -0.36 -17.63 17.85
N LYS A 165 0.40 -18.04 18.87
CA LYS A 165 0.36 -17.43 20.21
C LYS A 165 0.56 -15.90 20.20
N HIS A 166 1.30 -15.36 19.23
CA HIS A 166 1.66 -13.95 19.15
C HIS A 166 0.71 -13.11 18.27
N PHE A 167 -0.27 -13.75 17.62
CA PHE A 167 -1.19 -13.08 16.70
C PHE A 167 -1.88 -11.86 17.33
N TYR A 168 -2.46 -12.02 18.53
CA TYR A 168 -3.17 -10.93 19.23
C TYR A 168 -2.25 -9.81 19.74
N ASN A 169 -0.93 -10.03 19.81
CA ASN A 169 0.01 -8.94 20.12
C ASN A 169 0.12 -7.94 18.96
N TYR A 170 -0.13 -8.40 17.72
CA TYR A 170 -0.13 -7.57 16.53
C TYR A 170 -1.47 -6.89 16.29
N PHE A 171 -2.54 -7.55 16.71
CA PHE A 171 -3.90 -7.12 16.48
C PHE A 171 -4.70 -7.12 17.79
N PRO A 172 -4.36 -6.24 18.74
CA PRO A 172 -4.95 -6.24 20.08
C PRO A 172 -6.41 -5.76 20.12
N LEU A 173 -6.96 -5.29 18.99
CA LEU A 173 -8.32 -4.79 18.87
C LEU A 173 -9.26 -5.77 18.12
N LEU A 174 -8.80 -6.97 17.81
CA LEU A 174 -9.59 -8.07 17.22
C LEU A 174 -10.24 -8.95 18.29
#